data_AF-A0A813C5Q9-F1
#
_entry.id   AF-A0A813C5Q9-F1
#
_cell.length_a   1.000
_cell.length_b   1.000
_cell.length_c   1.000
_cell.angle_alpha   90.00
_cell.angle_beta   90.00
_cell.angle_gamma   90.00
#
_symmetry.space_group_name_H-M   'P 1'
#
loop_
_entity.id
_entity.type
_entity.pdbx_description
1 polymer ?
#
loop_
_entity_poly.entity_id
_entity_poly.type
_entity_poly.pdbx_seq_one_letter_code
_entity_poly.pdbx_strand_id
1 'polypeptide(L)'
;EERISLDAIREVVRGEIGVSTATLRTEIGARMDRVETGVTAQLERTLERLQTITAQQRDQQQTVEAIQGNQQRMNARLQTLEAKVQTLQQSGTGSTVDTESGGRKPDLRVDVDLDQAFVPWVRRGYAILPYGCRENESAQDLRERLSGALRRVRQANIAMGTNSEGKTRYLWMQLSQSPERRRRVQLAGKCKRLCLSFGAALNQIETEWPTGTVWFKGTRVCSATTTKPAQPQEAGWINVKAIARGLGGMWSLSRDGGG
;
A
#
# COMPACT_ATOMS: atom_id res chain seq x y z
N GLU A 1 100.01 1.01 30.34
CA GLU A 1 99.16 0.58 29.20
C GLU A 1 98.85 -0.89 29.35
N GLU A 2 97.66 -1.21 29.86
CA GLU A 2 97.23 -2.59 30.03
C GLU A 2 96.84 -3.14 28.65
N ARG A 3 97.65 -4.06 28.12
CA ARG A 3 97.43 -4.64 26.78
C ARG A 3 96.23 -5.57 26.86
N ILE A 4 95.08 -5.12 26.35
CA ILE A 4 93.87 -5.93 26.20
C ILE A 4 94.25 -7.20 25.43
N SER A 5 94.02 -8.37 26.04
CA SER A 5 94.36 -9.64 25.40
C SER A 5 93.38 -9.96 24.28
N LEU A 6 93.88 -10.56 23.19
CA LEU A 6 93.05 -11.02 22.08
C LEU A 6 91.96 -12.01 22.53
N ASP A 7 92.21 -12.76 23.60
CA ASP A 7 91.23 -13.70 24.15
C ASP A 7 90.08 -12.96 24.87
N ALA A 8 90.36 -11.86 25.55
CA ALA A 8 89.33 -11.02 26.15
C ALA A 8 88.39 -10.41 25.08
N ILE A 9 88.96 -9.95 23.96
CA ILE A 9 88.16 -9.44 22.83
C ILE A 9 87.32 -10.55 22.20
N ARG A 10 87.88 -11.75 22.03
CA ARG A 10 87.16 -12.91 21.47
C ARG A 10 85.98 -13.36 22.33
N GLU A 11 86.12 -13.34 23.66
CA GLU A 11 85.02 -13.68 24.56
C GLU A 11 83.89 -12.64 24.55
N VAL A 12 84.22 -11.34 24.49
CA VAL A 12 83.21 -10.27 24.34
C VAL A 12 82.44 -10.42 23.03
N VAL A 13 83.16 -10.59 21.91
CA VAL A 13 82.53 -10.77 20.59
C VAL A 13 81.67 -12.03 20.54
N ARG A 14 82.13 -13.14 21.13
CA ARG A 14 81.32 -14.37 21.23
C ARG A 14 80.06 -14.16 22.07
N GLY A 15 80.17 -13.43 23.17
CA GLY A 15 79.04 -13.05 24.03
C GLY A 15 78.03 -12.19 23.29
N GLU A 16 78.47 -11.15 22.59
CA GLU A 16 77.60 -10.25 21.81
C GLU A 16 76.92 -10.98 20.65
N ILE A 17 77.64 -11.86 19.94
CA ILE A 17 77.05 -12.71 18.89
C ILE A 17 76.02 -13.67 19.51
N GLY A 18 76.32 -14.27 20.66
CA GLY A 18 75.40 -15.16 21.37
C GLY A 18 74.10 -14.45 21.79
N VAL A 19 74.21 -13.24 22.34
CA VAL A 19 73.05 -12.42 22.72
C VAL A 19 72.25 -11.99 21.48
N SER A 20 72.93 -11.51 20.44
CA SER A 20 72.30 -11.07 19.18
C SER A 20 71.60 -12.21 18.44
N THR A 21 72.19 -13.40 18.43
CA THR A 21 71.54 -14.58 17.83
C THR A 21 70.36 -15.09 18.66
N ALA A 22 70.42 -15.01 19.99
CA ALA A 22 69.30 -15.37 20.86
C ALA A 22 68.11 -14.40 20.71
N THR A 23 68.38 -13.09 20.62
CA THR A 23 67.32 -12.09 20.39
C THR A 23 66.70 -12.25 19.01
N LEU A 24 67.51 -12.45 17.96
CA LEU A 24 67.01 -12.72 16.61
C LEU A 24 66.15 -13.99 16.55
N ARG A 25 66.57 -15.07 17.21
CA ARG A 25 65.79 -16.32 17.25
C ARG A 25 64.43 -16.12 17.93
N THR A 26 64.40 -15.35 19.00
CA THR A 26 63.16 -15.04 19.75
C THR A 26 62.23 -14.16 18.93
N GLU A 27 62.76 -13.14 18.25
CA GLU A 27 61.97 -12.24 17.40
C GLU A 27 61.41 -12.98 16.17
N ILE A 28 62.24 -13.82 15.53
CA ILE A 28 61.80 -14.63 14.39
C ILE A 28 60.71 -15.61 14.83
N GLY A 29 60.87 -16.29 15.98
CA GLY A 29 59.83 -17.16 16.54
C GLY A 29 58.52 -16.41 16.77
N ALA A 30 58.56 -15.26 17.45
CA ALA A 30 57.36 -14.46 17.71
C ALA A 30 56.69 -13.93 16.43
N ARG A 31 57.46 -13.63 15.37
CA ARG A 31 56.91 -13.26 14.06
C ARG A 31 56.30 -14.45 13.34
N MET A 32 56.93 -15.62 13.41
CA MET A 32 56.43 -16.86 12.83
C MET A 32 55.10 -17.25 13.47
N ASP A 33 55.00 -17.22 14.81
CA ASP A 33 53.76 -17.52 15.54
C ASP A 33 52.60 -16.59 15.12
N ARG A 34 52.88 -15.30 14.95
CA ARG A 34 51.88 -14.32 14.47
C ARG A 34 51.45 -14.61 13.04
N VAL A 35 52.39 -14.98 12.17
CA VAL A 35 52.09 -15.34 10.78
C VAL A 35 51.26 -16.62 10.73
N GLU A 36 51.64 -17.66 11.47
CA GLU A 36 50.90 -18.93 11.53
C GLU A 36 49.48 -18.73 12.06
N THR A 37 49.33 -17.97 13.13
CA THR A 37 48.01 -17.63 13.69
C THR A 37 47.18 -16.82 12.69
N GLY A 38 47.80 -15.84 12.02
CA GLY A 38 47.15 -15.00 11.03
C GLY A 38 46.68 -15.78 9.79
N VAL A 39 47.53 -16.68 9.29
CA VAL A 39 47.22 -17.57 8.16
C VAL A 39 46.09 -18.53 8.54
N THR A 40 46.14 -19.12 9.73
CA THR A 40 45.09 -20.03 10.22
C THR A 40 43.74 -19.32 10.31
N ALA A 41 43.70 -18.13 10.93
CA ALA A 41 42.48 -17.34 11.04
C ALA A 41 41.95 -16.84 9.68
N GLN A 42 42.83 -16.63 8.69
CA GLN A 42 42.41 -16.30 7.34
C GLN A 42 41.84 -17.53 6.62
N LEU A 43 42.44 -18.70 6.79
CA LEU A 43 41.95 -19.96 6.22
C LEU A 43 40.55 -20.30 6.75
N GLU A 44 40.33 -20.19 8.06
CA GLU A 44 39.01 -20.40 8.68
C GLU A 44 37.95 -19.48 8.08
N ARG A 45 38.22 -18.17 7.99
CA ARG A 45 37.32 -17.19 7.37
C ARG A 45 37.04 -17.49 5.90
N THR A 46 38.05 -17.97 5.15
CA THR A 46 37.83 -18.35 3.75
C THR A 46 36.97 -19.60 3.62
N LEU A 47 37.13 -20.58 4.51
CA LEU A 47 36.32 -21.80 4.53
C LEU A 47 34.86 -21.49 4.86
N GLU A 48 34.60 -20.67 5.87
CA GLU A 48 33.24 -20.22 6.24
C GLU A 48 32.56 -19.48 5.07
N ARG A 49 33.31 -18.62 4.38
CA ARG A 49 32.79 -17.89 3.22
C ARG A 49 32.49 -18.83 2.05
N LEU A 50 33.35 -19.81 1.77
CA LEU A 50 33.12 -20.80 0.73
C LEU A 50 31.91 -21.69 1.04
N GLN A 51 31.72 -22.09 2.30
CA GLN A 51 30.53 -22.83 2.72
C GLN A 51 29.26 -22.00 2.51
N THR A 52 29.28 -20.72 2.87
CA THR A 52 28.15 -19.81 2.68
C THR A 52 27.79 -19.64 1.20
N ILE A 53 28.80 -19.41 0.35
CA ILE A 53 28.62 -19.28 -1.11
C ILE A 53 28.05 -20.58 -1.69
N THR A 54 28.54 -21.73 -1.24
CA THR A 54 28.06 -23.05 -1.72
C THR A 54 26.61 -23.28 -1.33
N ALA A 55 26.20 -22.87 -0.13
CA ALA A 55 24.79 -22.93 0.30
C ALA A 55 23.91 -22.02 -0.57
N GLN A 56 24.32 -20.77 -0.78
CA GLN A 56 23.60 -19.83 -1.64
C GLN A 56 23.47 -20.34 -3.09
N GLN A 57 24.53 -20.96 -3.62
CA GLN A 57 24.52 -21.53 -4.97
C GLN A 57 23.49 -22.67 -5.09
N ARG A 58 23.32 -23.50 -4.05
CA ARG A 58 22.29 -24.57 -4.03
C ARG A 58 20.88 -23.99 -4.02
N ASP A 59 20.63 -22.95 -3.22
CA ASP A 59 19.32 -22.29 -3.15
C ASP A 59 18.97 -21.62 -4.49
N GLN A 60 19.94 -20.97 -5.13
CA GLN A 60 19.77 -20.40 -6.47
C GLN A 60 19.46 -21.48 -7.51
N GLN A 61 20.15 -22.62 -7.46
CA GLN A 61 19.90 -23.74 -8.35
C GLN A 61 18.46 -24.27 -8.22
N GLN A 62 17.98 -24.46 -6.99
CA GLN A 62 16.60 -24.89 -6.74
C GLN A 62 15.56 -23.87 -7.24
N THR A 63 15.86 -22.57 -7.07
CA THR A 63 14.97 -21.49 -7.54
C THR A 63 14.88 -21.49 -9.06
N VAL A 64 16.00 -21.67 -9.76
CA VAL A 64 16.04 -21.74 -11.22
C VAL A 64 15.25 -22.95 -11.73
N GLU A 65 15.41 -24.11 -11.10
CA GLU A 65 14.64 -25.32 -11.44
C GLU A 65 13.13 -25.11 -11.26
N ALA A 66 12.71 -24.44 -10.18
CA ALA A 66 11.31 -24.10 -9.95
C ALA A 66 10.75 -23.15 -11.03
N ILE A 67 11.53 -22.14 -11.43
CA ILE A 67 11.16 -21.21 -12.51
C ILE A 67 11.02 -21.97 -13.83
N GLN A 68 11.96 -22.87 -14.16
CA GLN A 68 11.89 -23.68 -15.37
C GLN A 68 10.64 -24.58 -15.38
N GLY A 69 10.31 -25.23 -14.26
CA GLY A 69 9.09 -26.03 -14.13
C GLY A 69 7.82 -25.19 -14.32
N ASN A 70 7.79 -23.98 -13.78
CA ASN A 70 6.68 -23.04 -13.98
C ASN A 70 6.57 -22.60 -15.45
N GLN A 71 7.70 -22.35 -16.13
CA GLN A 71 7.73 -21.98 -17.54
C GLN A 71 7.19 -23.12 -18.42
N GLN A 72 7.60 -24.37 -18.16
CA GLN A 72 7.08 -25.54 -18.87
C GLN A 72 5.57 -25.69 -18.70
N ARG A 73 5.06 -25.52 -17.46
CA ARG A 73 3.62 -25.57 -17.17
C ARG A 73 2.87 -24.45 -17.89
N MET A 74 3.43 -23.25 -17.94
CA MET A 74 2.85 -22.12 -18.65
C MET A 74 2.77 -22.37 -20.15
N ASN A 75 3.86 -22.87 -20.75
CA ASN A 75 3.91 -23.21 -22.18
C ASN A 75 2.91 -24.32 -22.53
N ALA A 76 2.79 -25.36 -21.71
CA ALA A 76 1.80 -26.43 -21.94
C ALA A 76 0.35 -25.89 -21.91
N ARG A 77 0.05 -24.95 -21.00
CA ARG A 77 -1.26 -24.28 -20.94
C ARG A 77 -1.48 -23.40 -22.16
N LEU A 78 -0.47 -22.66 -22.61
CA LEU A 78 -0.55 -21.84 -23.82
C LEU A 78 -0.83 -22.70 -25.05
N GLN A 79 -0.09 -23.79 -25.26
CA GLN A 79 -0.35 -24.73 -26.35
C GLN A 79 -1.77 -25.32 -26.30
N THR A 80 -2.25 -25.66 -25.11
CA THR A 80 -3.63 -26.14 -24.93
C THR A 80 -4.66 -25.07 -25.29
N LEU A 81 -4.42 -23.82 -24.89
CA LEU A 81 -5.30 -22.69 -25.23
C LEU A 81 -5.25 -22.38 -26.73
N GLU A 82 -4.07 -22.40 -27.34
CA GLU A 82 -3.89 -22.22 -28.79
C GLU A 82 -4.62 -23.29 -29.58
N ALA A 83 -4.51 -24.57 -29.18
CA ALA A 83 -5.24 -25.66 -29.81
C ALA A 83 -6.76 -25.49 -29.69
N LYS A 84 -7.25 -25.04 -28.52
CA LYS A 84 -8.67 -24.72 -28.32
C LYS A 84 -9.13 -23.56 -29.21
N VAL A 85 -8.33 -22.50 -29.33
CA VAL A 85 -8.62 -21.35 -30.19
C VAL A 85 -8.66 -21.76 -31.67
N GLN A 86 -7.72 -22.57 -32.14
CA GLN A 86 -7.73 -23.08 -33.52
C GLN A 86 -8.95 -23.96 -33.79
N THR A 87 -9.32 -24.83 -32.83
CA THR A 87 -10.53 -25.65 -32.94
C THR A 87 -11.77 -24.77 -33.08
N LEU A 88 -11.89 -23.72 -32.24
CA LEU A 88 -13.00 -22.76 -32.29
C LEU A 88 -13.03 -21.95 -33.60
N GLN A 89 -11.88 -21.68 -34.21
CA GLN A 89 -11.79 -20.95 -35.48
C GLN A 89 -12.16 -21.81 -36.70
N GLN A 90 -11.93 -23.13 -36.65
CA GLN A 90 -12.25 -24.05 -37.75
C GLN A 90 -13.70 -24.53 -37.72
N SER A 91 -14.33 -24.55 -36.54
CA SER A 91 -15.75 -24.89 -36.37
C SER A 91 -16.65 -23.64 -36.43
N GLY A 92 -16.97 -23.18 -37.65
CA GLY A 92 -18.20 -22.43 -37.89
C GLY A 92 -18.10 -20.90 -37.90
N THR A 93 -18.20 -20.37 -39.12
CA THR A 93 -18.91 -19.15 -39.49
C THR A 93 -19.98 -18.74 -38.46
N GLY A 94 -19.79 -17.58 -37.82
CA GLY A 94 -20.86 -16.78 -37.21
C GLY A 94 -21.71 -17.47 -36.14
N SER A 95 -21.14 -17.89 -35.01
CA SER A 95 -21.90 -17.94 -33.75
C SER A 95 -20.93 -18.03 -32.57
N THR A 96 -20.85 -16.97 -31.76
CA THR A 96 -20.02 -16.95 -30.56
C THR A 96 -20.70 -17.78 -29.48
N VAL A 97 -20.25 -19.01 -29.26
CA VAL A 97 -20.76 -19.83 -28.16
C VAL A 97 -20.15 -19.34 -26.85
N ASP A 98 -21.04 -18.97 -25.94
CA ASP A 98 -20.81 -18.42 -24.63
C ASP A 98 -19.88 -19.27 -23.76
N THR A 99 -18.84 -18.64 -23.21
CA THR A 99 -18.23 -19.06 -21.95
C THR A 99 -18.40 -17.92 -20.95
N GLU A 100 -19.37 -18.10 -20.06
CA GLU A 100 -19.50 -17.47 -18.73
C GLU A 100 -19.15 -15.97 -18.63
N SER A 101 -20.21 -15.17 -18.82
CA SER A 101 -20.41 -13.84 -18.23
C SER A 101 -19.44 -12.73 -18.64
N GLY A 102 -19.31 -12.49 -19.94
CA GLY A 102 -18.61 -11.30 -20.42
C GLY A 102 -18.77 -11.08 -21.91
N GLY A 103 -20.02 -11.06 -22.41
CA GLY A 103 -20.31 -10.67 -23.79
C GLY A 103 -19.50 -9.44 -24.17
N ARG A 104 -18.86 -9.49 -25.34
CA ARG A 104 -17.96 -8.48 -25.90
C ARG A 104 -18.51 -7.09 -25.60
N LYS A 105 -17.98 -6.44 -24.56
CA LYS A 105 -18.48 -5.14 -24.12
C LYS A 105 -18.24 -4.19 -25.30
N PRO A 106 -19.27 -3.49 -25.79
CA PRO A 106 -19.06 -2.47 -26.81
C PRO A 106 -17.99 -1.51 -26.29
N ASP A 107 -17.04 -1.11 -27.15
CA ASP A 107 -16.00 -0.14 -26.82
C ASP A 107 -16.70 1.17 -26.41
N LEU A 108 -16.89 1.35 -25.10
CA LEU A 108 -17.69 2.43 -24.55
C LEU A 108 -16.86 3.71 -24.56
N ARG A 109 -16.86 4.40 -25.70
CA ARG A 109 -16.19 5.68 -25.88
C ARG A 109 -17.03 6.81 -25.27
N VAL A 110 -16.69 7.14 -24.03
CA VAL A 110 -17.25 8.30 -23.33
C VAL A 110 -16.23 9.43 -23.36
N ASP A 111 -16.65 10.64 -23.71
CA ASP A 111 -15.77 11.82 -23.74
C ASP A 111 -15.55 12.35 -22.31
N VAL A 112 -14.77 11.60 -21.55
CA VAL A 112 -14.49 11.85 -20.15
C VAL A 112 -13.04 11.52 -19.85
N ASP A 113 -12.40 12.41 -19.10
CA ASP A 113 -11.01 12.26 -18.69
C ASP A 113 -10.91 11.28 -17.51
N LEU A 114 -10.30 10.13 -17.75
CA LEU A 114 -10.13 9.06 -16.76
C LEU A 114 -8.86 9.22 -15.92
N ASP A 115 -7.94 10.12 -16.28
CA ASP A 115 -6.64 10.24 -15.61
C ASP A 115 -6.77 10.74 -14.18
N GLN A 116 -7.82 11.52 -13.92
CA GLN A 116 -8.15 12.02 -12.59
C GLN A 116 -9.18 11.14 -11.85
N ALA A 117 -9.47 9.94 -12.36
CA ALA A 117 -10.37 9.01 -11.69
C ALA A 117 -9.82 8.59 -10.33
N PHE A 118 -10.66 8.64 -9.29
CA PHE A 118 -10.30 8.13 -7.99
C PHE A 118 -11.40 7.25 -7.39
N VAL A 119 -10.97 6.20 -6.69
CA VAL A 119 -11.86 5.32 -5.95
C VAL A 119 -11.70 5.65 -4.47
N PRO A 120 -12.73 6.19 -3.78
CA PRO A 120 -12.60 6.59 -2.38
C PRO A 120 -12.24 5.45 -1.43
N TRP A 121 -12.49 4.19 -1.82
CA TRP A 121 -12.17 3.01 -1.01
C TRP A 121 -12.13 1.72 -1.84
N VAL A 122 -11.18 0.83 -1.56
CA VAL A 122 -10.86 -0.37 -2.38
C VAL A 122 -12.05 -1.31 -2.61
N ARG A 123 -13.04 -1.36 -1.71
CA ARG A 123 -14.24 -2.21 -1.88
C ARG A 123 -15.47 -1.49 -2.41
N ARG A 124 -15.35 -0.25 -2.89
CA ARG A 124 -16.48 0.46 -3.49
C ARG A 124 -16.56 0.09 -4.97
N GLY A 125 -17.71 -0.45 -5.38
CA GLY A 125 -18.02 -0.77 -6.78
C GLY A 125 -18.31 0.47 -7.64
N TYR A 126 -17.69 1.61 -7.36
CA TYR A 126 -17.84 2.85 -8.11
C TYR A 126 -16.55 3.69 -8.04
N ALA A 127 -16.27 4.41 -9.12
CA ALA A 127 -15.22 5.42 -9.19
C ALA A 127 -15.84 6.82 -9.23
N ILE A 128 -15.09 7.82 -8.77
CA ILE A 128 -15.47 9.23 -8.87
C ILE A 128 -14.53 9.87 -9.89
N LEU A 129 -15.13 10.64 -10.78
CA LEU A 129 -14.41 11.35 -11.81
C LEU A 129 -14.64 12.85 -11.62
N PRO A 130 -13.59 13.66 -11.42
CA PRO A 130 -13.73 15.10 -11.50
C PRO A 130 -14.06 15.48 -12.94
N TYR A 131 -14.94 16.45 -13.08
CA TYR A 131 -15.45 16.88 -14.37
C TYR A 131 -15.56 18.39 -14.35
N GLY A 132 -14.90 19.06 -15.29
CA GLY A 132 -14.82 20.51 -15.36
C GLY A 132 -14.90 21.02 -16.80
N CYS A 133 -15.03 22.34 -16.92
CA CYS A 133 -14.98 23.05 -18.19
C CYS A 133 -13.59 22.92 -18.79
N ARG A 134 -13.49 22.52 -20.06
CA ARG A 134 -12.22 22.57 -20.81
C ARG A 134 -11.93 24.03 -21.23
N GLU A 135 -10.67 24.33 -21.55
CA GLU A 135 -10.20 25.70 -21.85
C GLU A 135 -10.98 26.40 -22.99
N ASN A 136 -11.53 25.64 -23.93
CA ASN A 136 -12.30 26.14 -25.09
C ASN A 136 -13.78 25.75 -25.05
N GLU A 137 -14.33 25.39 -23.89
CA GLU A 137 -15.69 24.87 -23.75
C GLU A 137 -16.58 25.87 -23.01
N SER A 138 -17.82 26.08 -23.49
CA SER A 138 -18.79 26.86 -22.74
C SER A 138 -19.48 26.03 -21.65
N ALA A 139 -20.12 26.70 -20.68
CA ALA A 139 -20.90 26.00 -19.65
C ALA A 139 -22.08 25.19 -20.22
N GLN A 140 -22.56 25.54 -21.42
CA GLN A 140 -23.61 24.79 -22.12
C GLN A 140 -23.04 23.52 -22.77
N ASP A 141 -21.92 23.63 -23.46
CA ASP A 141 -21.21 22.51 -24.07
C ASP A 141 -20.82 21.46 -23.02
N LEU A 142 -20.37 21.93 -21.84
CA LEU A 142 -20.07 21.09 -20.69
C LEU A 142 -21.28 20.22 -20.28
N ARG A 143 -22.47 20.83 -20.21
CA ARG A 143 -23.71 20.14 -19.84
C ARG A 143 -24.12 19.14 -20.92
N GLU A 144 -23.94 19.49 -22.19
CA GLU A 144 -24.25 18.61 -23.31
C GLU A 144 -23.32 17.40 -23.36
N ARG A 145 -22.01 17.61 -23.20
CA ARG A 145 -21.00 16.54 -23.11
C ARG A 145 -21.31 15.59 -21.96
N LEU A 146 -21.66 16.14 -20.80
CA LEU A 146 -21.99 15.38 -19.60
C LEU A 146 -23.29 14.58 -19.76
N SER A 147 -24.33 15.21 -20.30
CA SER A 147 -25.62 14.56 -20.57
C SER A 147 -25.46 13.47 -21.63
N GLY A 148 -24.65 13.72 -22.66
CA GLY A 148 -24.27 12.74 -23.68
C GLY A 148 -23.52 11.56 -23.08
N ALA A 149 -22.57 11.81 -22.19
CA ALA A 149 -21.81 10.79 -21.47
C ALA A 149 -22.74 9.90 -20.62
N LEU A 150 -23.63 10.50 -19.82
CA LEU A 150 -24.63 9.79 -19.00
C LEU A 150 -25.55 8.92 -19.86
N ARG A 151 -26.04 9.47 -20.98
CA ARG A 151 -26.92 8.75 -21.90
C ARG A 151 -26.21 7.56 -22.54
N ARG A 152 -24.97 7.73 -22.99
CA ARG A 152 -24.17 6.65 -23.61
C ARG A 152 -23.92 5.51 -22.64
N VAL A 153 -23.52 5.79 -21.40
CA VAL A 153 -23.31 4.76 -20.37
C VAL A 153 -24.61 3.98 -20.13
N ARG A 154 -25.75 4.68 -20.02
CA ARG A 154 -27.06 4.04 -19.80
C ARG A 154 -27.51 3.20 -21.01
N GLN A 155 -27.27 3.68 -22.22
CA GLN A 155 -27.64 2.97 -23.47
C GLN A 155 -26.75 1.76 -23.75
N ALA A 156 -25.49 1.79 -23.32
CA ALA A 156 -24.55 0.69 -23.53
C ALA A 156 -24.95 -0.61 -22.80
N ASN A 157 -25.85 -0.52 -21.82
CA ASN A 157 -26.46 -1.65 -21.11
C ASN A 157 -25.46 -2.72 -20.66
N ILE A 158 -24.28 -2.29 -20.19
CA ILE A 158 -23.17 -3.18 -19.87
C ILE A 158 -23.46 -3.92 -18.58
N ALA A 159 -23.62 -5.24 -18.65
CA ALA A 159 -23.74 -6.11 -17.48
C ALA A 159 -22.38 -6.26 -16.77
N MET A 160 -22.35 -5.99 -15.47
CA MET A 160 -21.16 -6.04 -14.61
C MET A 160 -21.18 -7.24 -13.64
N GLY A 161 -22.27 -8.01 -13.60
CA GLY A 161 -22.45 -9.20 -12.76
C GLY A 161 -23.88 -9.32 -12.25
N THR A 162 -24.12 -10.23 -11.31
CA THR A 162 -25.40 -10.39 -10.61
C THR A 162 -25.35 -9.82 -9.20
N ASN A 163 -26.48 -9.33 -8.68
CA ASN A 163 -26.60 -8.97 -7.28
C ASN A 163 -26.80 -10.24 -6.41
N SER A 164 -26.85 -10.07 -5.09
CA SER A 164 -27.14 -11.15 -4.14
C SER A 164 -28.52 -11.81 -4.32
N GLU A 165 -29.40 -11.21 -5.11
CA GLU A 165 -30.74 -11.70 -5.45
C GLU A 165 -30.81 -12.31 -6.87
N GLY A 166 -29.67 -12.48 -7.55
CA GLY A 166 -29.60 -13.03 -8.91
C GLY A 166 -29.95 -12.07 -10.05
N LYS A 167 -30.30 -10.81 -9.78
CA LYS A 167 -30.57 -9.79 -10.82
C LYS A 167 -29.28 -9.24 -11.42
N THR A 168 -29.27 -9.04 -12.73
CA THR A 168 -28.16 -8.41 -13.45
C THR A 168 -27.93 -6.96 -13.00
N ARG A 169 -26.70 -6.65 -12.62
CA ARG A 169 -26.22 -5.30 -12.33
C ARG A 169 -25.66 -4.68 -13.59
N TYR A 170 -26.25 -3.56 -14.00
CA TYR A 170 -25.76 -2.79 -15.14
C TYR A 170 -24.81 -1.68 -14.67
N LEU A 171 -23.83 -1.36 -15.52
CA LEU A 171 -23.02 -0.17 -15.37
C LEU A 171 -23.91 1.07 -15.43
N TRP A 172 -23.71 2.00 -14.50
CA TRP A 172 -24.43 3.26 -14.46
C TRP A 172 -23.49 4.38 -14.09
N MET A 173 -23.85 5.60 -14.47
CA MET A 173 -23.14 6.82 -14.13
C MET A 173 -24.15 7.86 -13.68
N GLN A 174 -23.78 8.68 -12.71
CA GLN A 174 -24.61 9.77 -12.22
C GLN A 174 -23.74 10.94 -11.79
N LEU A 175 -24.32 12.14 -11.89
CA LEU A 175 -23.72 13.34 -11.33
C LEU A 175 -23.65 13.27 -9.82
N SER A 176 -22.43 13.27 -9.31
CA SER A 176 -22.19 13.42 -7.87
C SER A 176 -22.37 14.88 -7.46
N GLN A 177 -22.78 15.11 -6.22
CA GLN A 177 -22.84 16.45 -5.65
C GLN A 177 -21.44 17.09 -5.61
N SER A 178 -21.38 18.43 -5.60
CA SER A 178 -20.11 19.15 -5.53
C SER A 178 -19.24 18.71 -4.34
N PRO A 179 -17.90 18.82 -4.41
CA PRO A 179 -17.02 18.46 -3.31
C PRO A 179 -17.43 19.08 -1.97
N GLU A 180 -17.83 20.34 -1.96
CA GLU A 180 -18.27 21.08 -0.77
C GLU A 180 -19.55 20.47 -0.21
N ARG A 181 -20.53 20.18 -1.06
CA ARG A 181 -21.79 19.56 -0.62
C ARG A 181 -21.56 18.14 -0.11
N ARG A 182 -20.65 17.37 -0.73
CA ARG A 182 -20.23 16.05 -0.22
C ARG A 182 -19.60 16.16 1.16
N ARG A 183 -18.72 17.13 1.42
CA ARG A 183 -18.14 17.37 2.76
C ARG A 183 -19.24 17.65 3.80
N ARG A 184 -20.22 18.52 3.48
CA ARG A 184 -21.35 18.84 4.36
C ARG A 184 -22.18 17.59 4.71
N VAL A 185 -22.54 16.81 3.70
CA VAL A 185 -23.30 15.56 3.88
C VAL A 185 -22.50 14.53 4.68
N GLN A 186 -21.20 14.40 4.43
CA GLN A 186 -20.34 13.48 5.19
C GLN A 186 -20.24 13.87 6.66
N LEU A 187 -20.15 15.16 6.98
CA LEU A 187 -20.12 15.64 8.36
C LEU A 187 -21.41 15.27 9.10
N ALA A 188 -22.58 15.58 8.51
CA ALA A 188 -23.86 15.21 9.07
C ALA A 188 -24.01 13.68 9.21
N GLY A 189 -23.54 12.92 8.22
CA GLY A 189 -23.60 11.46 8.24
C GLY A 189 -22.73 10.84 9.33
N LYS A 190 -21.52 11.38 9.54
CA LYS A 190 -20.63 10.97 10.64
C LYS A 190 -21.24 11.31 11.99
N CYS A 191 -21.80 12.52 12.15
CA CYS A 191 -22.42 12.94 13.41
C CYS A 191 -23.69 12.12 13.73
N LYS A 192 -24.57 11.89 12.75
CA LYS A 192 -25.71 10.97 12.90
C LYS A 192 -25.28 9.57 13.32
N ARG A 193 -24.26 9.01 12.65
CA ARG A 193 -23.72 7.69 13.00
C ARG A 193 -23.14 7.66 14.41
N LEU A 194 -22.45 8.72 14.83
CA LEU A 194 -21.92 8.86 16.18
C LEU A 194 -23.05 8.82 17.22
N CYS A 195 -24.12 9.59 17.03
CA CYS A 195 -25.27 9.57 17.94
C CYS A 195 -25.91 8.16 18.00
N LEU A 196 -26.12 7.52 16.84
CA LEU A 196 -26.67 6.16 16.77
C LEU A 196 -25.77 5.13 17.45
N SER A 197 -24.45 5.20 17.27
CA SER A 197 -23.51 4.26 17.90
C SER A 197 -23.50 4.35 19.42
N PHE A 198 -23.90 5.49 19.98
CA PHE A 198 -24.04 5.67 21.42
C PHE A 198 -25.47 5.41 21.94
N GLY A 199 -26.36 4.84 21.12
CA GLY A 199 -27.69 4.42 21.58
C GLY A 199 -28.78 5.49 21.48
N ALA A 200 -28.54 6.59 20.75
CA ALA A 200 -29.61 7.53 20.42
C ALA A 200 -30.68 6.87 19.55
N ALA A 201 -31.96 7.10 19.87
CA ALA A 201 -33.05 6.67 19.01
C ALA A 201 -33.17 7.56 17.77
N LEU A 202 -33.60 6.99 16.64
CA LEU A 202 -33.67 7.70 15.35
C LEU A 202 -34.59 8.93 15.41
N ASN A 203 -35.66 8.87 16.18
CA ASN A 203 -36.62 9.97 16.40
C ASN A 203 -36.05 11.14 17.21
N GLN A 204 -34.88 10.97 17.87
CA GLN A 204 -34.21 12.02 18.62
C GLN A 204 -33.20 12.78 17.76
N ILE A 205 -32.98 12.36 16.52
CA ILE A 205 -31.96 12.91 15.62
C ILE A 205 -32.63 13.51 14.39
N GLU A 206 -32.47 14.81 14.21
CA GLU A 206 -32.88 15.50 13.00
C GLU A 206 -31.64 15.88 12.19
N THR A 207 -31.64 15.56 10.90
CA THR A 207 -30.50 15.83 10.02
C THR A 207 -30.91 16.68 8.84
N GLU A 208 -30.27 17.84 8.73
CA GLU A 208 -30.37 18.72 7.58
C GLU A 208 -29.14 18.55 6.68
N TRP A 209 -29.27 17.73 5.65
CA TRP A 209 -28.17 17.37 4.76
C TRP A 209 -27.59 18.54 3.94
N PRO A 210 -28.39 19.50 3.41
CA PRO A 210 -27.85 20.63 2.64
C PRO A 210 -26.87 21.52 3.42
N THR A 211 -27.12 21.74 4.72
CA THR A 211 -26.30 22.56 5.61
C THR A 211 -25.28 21.74 6.42
N GLY A 212 -25.38 20.41 6.36
CA GLY A 212 -24.56 19.51 7.17
C GLY A 212 -24.86 19.64 8.67
N THR A 213 -26.10 20.02 9.01
CA THR A 213 -26.52 20.30 10.38
C THR A 213 -27.21 19.08 10.99
N VAL A 214 -26.86 18.76 12.23
CA VAL A 214 -27.51 17.69 13.01
C VAL A 214 -28.00 18.27 14.32
N TRP A 215 -29.26 18.00 14.61
CA TRP A 215 -29.90 18.28 15.89
C TRP A 215 -30.12 16.97 16.63
N PHE A 216 -29.83 16.99 17.92
CA PHE A 216 -30.04 15.85 18.79
C PHE A 216 -30.82 16.32 20.02
N LYS A 217 -32.01 15.74 20.26
CA LYS A 217 -32.95 16.16 21.31
C LYS A 217 -33.19 17.68 21.32
N GLY A 218 -33.41 18.26 20.13
CA GLY A 218 -33.63 19.71 19.96
C GLY A 218 -32.40 20.60 20.13
N THR A 219 -31.21 20.03 20.39
CA THR A 219 -29.96 20.80 20.50
C THR A 219 -29.10 20.61 19.23
N ARG A 220 -28.60 21.71 18.67
CA ARG A 220 -27.68 21.65 17.52
C ARG A 220 -26.33 21.08 17.95
N VAL A 221 -25.99 19.91 17.44
CA VAL A 221 -24.75 19.21 17.80
C VAL A 221 -23.67 19.33 16.74
N CYS A 222 -24.03 19.61 15.50
CA CYS A 222 -23.11 19.75 14.39
C CYS A 222 -23.66 20.72 13.36
N SER A 223 -22.79 21.49 12.70
CA SER A 223 -23.12 22.22 11.47
C SER A 223 -21.88 22.41 10.61
N ALA A 224 -22.04 22.26 9.30
CA ALA A 224 -20.97 22.49 8.33
C ALA A 224 -20.95 23.92 7.80
N THR A 225 -22.06 24.66 7.91
CA THR A 225 -22.22 26.01 7.35
C THR A 225 -22.33 27.10 8.41
N THR A 226 -22.77 26.76 9.62
CA THR A 226 -22.95 27.76 10.68
C THR A 226 -21.77 27.74 11.64
N THR A 227 -21.37 28.90 12.15
CA THR A 227 -20.37 29.03 13.21
C THR A 227 -20.86 28.41 14.52
N LYS A 228 -19.93 27.96 15.36
CA LYS A 228 -20.27 27.35 16.65
C LYS A 228 -20.88 28.40 17.57
N PRO A 229 -22.05 28.14 18.18
CA PRO A 229 -22.79 29.14 18.96
C PRO A 229 -22.06 29.65 20.21
N ALA A 230 -20.89 29.09 20.57
CA ALA A 230 -20.09 29.50 21.73
C ALA A 230 -18.65 29.92 21.38
N GLN A 231 -18.19 29.71 20.13
CA GLN A 231 -16.83 30.06 19.69
C GLN A 231 -16.86 30.41 18.19
N PRO A 232 -16.54 31.65 17.79
CA PRO A 232 -16.64 32.10 16.41
C PRO A 232 -15.44 31.67 15.53
N GLN A 233 -14.91 30.46 15.73
CA GLN A 233 -13.83 29.91 14.89
C GLN A 233 -14.29 28.70 14.09
N GLU A 234 -14.13 28.87 12.76
CA GLU A 234 -14.31 27.92 11.67
C GLU A 234 -15.73 27.36 11.42
N ALA A 235 -16.14 27.37 10.14
CA ALA A 235 -17.33 26.69 9.68
C ALA A 235 -17.06 25.17 9.60
N GLY A 236 -17.92 24.35 10.22
CA GLY A 236 -17.66 22.92 10.40
C GLY A 236 -17.24 22.57 11.83
N TRP A 237 -18.22 22.53 12.74
CA TRP A 237 -17.98 22.16 14.14
C TRP A 237 -18.87 20.99 14.57
N ILE A 238 -18.38 20.26 15.57
CA ILE A 238 -19.10 19.21 16.28
C ILE A 238 -19.01 19.50 17.78
N ASN A 239 -20.15 19.54 18.46
CA ASN A 239 -20.22 19.73 19.91
C ASN A 239 -20.39 18.39 20.61
N VAL A 240 -19.26 17.70 20.81
CA VAL A 240 -19.18 16.40 21.50
C VAL A 240 -19.77 16.47 22.91
N LYS A 241 -19.62 17.60 23.62
CA LYS A 241 -20.18 17.79 24.97
C LYS A 241 -21.71 17.84 24.97
N ALA A 242 -22.34 18.42 23.94
CA ALA A 242 -23.79 18.42 23.81
C ALA A 242 -24.33 17.02 23.47
N ILE A 243 -23.60 16.27 22.62
CA ILE A 243 -23.92 14.87 22.32
C ILE A 243 -23.84 14.03 23.60
N ALA A 244 -22.74 14.12 24.35
CA ALA A 244 -22.55 13.38 25.61
C ALA A 244 -23.61 13.71 26.67
N ARG A 245 -23.99 14.99 26.82
CA ARG A 245 -25.09 15.39 27.71
C ARG A 245 -26.43 14.82 27.29
N GLY A 246 -26.76 14.89 26.00
CA GLY A 246 -28.03 14.38 25.47
C GLY A 246 -28.17 12.86 25.58
N LEU A 247 -27.06 12.11 25.60
CA LEU A 247 -27.05 10.65 25.76
C LEU A 247 -27.20 10.19 27.21
N GLY A 248 -27.27 11.13 28.17
CA GLY A 248 -27.41 10.81 29.58
C GLY A 248 -26.07 10.46 30.23
N GLY A 249 -25.24 11.48 30.48
CA GLY A 249 -24.27 11.52 31.59
C GLY A 249 -23.22 10.40 31.73
N MET A 250 -23.12 9.42 30.84
CA MET A 250 -22.21 8.28 30.98
C MET A 250 -20.79 8.58 30.47
N TRP A 251 -20.32 9.81 30.73
CA TRP A 251 -18.95 10.25 30.54
C TRP A 251 -18.51 11.00 31.81
N SER A 252 -18.62 10.34 32.97
CA SER A 252 -17.65 10.58 34.03
C SER A 252 -16.32 10.06 33.49
N LEU A 253 -15.45 10.99 33.08
CA LEU A 253 -14.04 10.68 32.89
C LEU A 253 -13.54 10.02 34.17
N SER A 254 -13.31 8.72 34.12
CA SER A 254 -12.41 8.04 35.05
C SER A 254 -11.04 8.68 34.85
N ARG A 255 -10.79 9.70 35.66
CA ARG A 255 -9.47 10.28 35.91
C ARG A 255 -9.25 10.30 37.42
N ASP A 256 -9.54 9.16 38.04
CA ASP A 256 -8.90 8.73 39.27
C ASP A 256 -7.98 7.56 38.88
N GLY A 257 -6.73 7.92 38.62
CA GLY A 257 -5.61 7.00 38.46
C GLY A 257 -4.46 7.66 39.18
N GLY A 258 -4.17 7.14 40.38
CA GLY A 258 -3.20 7.69 41.31
C GLY A 258 -1.76 7.65 40.78
N GLY A 259 -0.94 8.47 41.43
CA GLY A 259 0.46 8.73 41.12
C GLY A 259 0.81 10.15 41.53
#